data_AF-A0A947YU92-F1
#
_entry.id   AF-A0A947YU92-F1
#
_cell.length_a   1.000
_cell.length_b   1.000
_cell.length_c   1.000
_cell.angle_alpha   90.00
_cell.angle_beta   90.00
_cell.angle_gamma   90.00
#
_symmetry.space_group_name_H-M   'P 1'
#
loop_
_entity.id
_entity.type
_entity.pdbx_description
1 polymer ?
#
loop_
_entity_poly.entity_id
_entity_poly.type
_entity_poly.pdbx_seq_one_letter_code
_entity_poly.pdbx_strand_id
1 'polypeptide(L)'
;MCRCTLIICISLITACSSEKGNNYNSQPIDITCTDLRTTSYTASNGGWCEFDRTIPVLPSFVLNGLTTAIAEPWAGGSRNGAFGESCGECWEVSTIYGKEIVMVHDLCPVEGNPICAGSHFHFDLSTESAESLGVGGLDAAVARSVPCPVNGNIHVQINDWNEWGYIRVAFINHAMGIRRAEIMLESTQTWVDLERSGGAWHLTGGPDPQSTDLAYFRLTSVTGEIIQGDMGILWLDDSSNYFDTGAQFVQLPDISEELCEFVPPADIYIDEWGGIDQVRWVPLGWNDLPVEEAVLGCQSGKCLKIDGMRQWGGMHFYYRREFPPTTFNNFSFSIRSVSGSGTFIFHLTGEEGECTSHEIAVTEQWQEFTTDVLADCNGISWINMVTFQNTGSEQNFLMDNIMFSR
;
A
#
# COMPACT_ATOMS: atom_id res chain seq x y z
N MET A 1 -30.44 8.98 71.75
CA MET A 1 -29.19 9.47 71.14
C MET A 1 -28.88 8.57 69.95
N CYS A 2 -29.31 9.01 68.76
CA CYS A 2 -29.16 8.28 67.49
C CYS A 2 -27.79 8.64 66.91
N ARG A 3 -26.93 7.64 66.71
CA ARG A 3 -25.65 7.80 65.98
C ARG A 3 -25.94 7.76 64.48
N CYS A 4 -25.81 8.90 63.81
CA CYS A 4 -25.70 8.96 62.35
C CYS A 4 -24.24 8.62 61.98
N THR A 5 -24.04 7.51 61.29
CA THR A 5 -22.79 7.20 60.60
C THR A 5 -22.92 7.72 59.18
N LEU A 6 -22.19 8.78 58.85
CA LEU A 6 -22.07 9.32 57.50
C LEU A 6 -21.17 8.38 56.69
N ILE A 7 -21.74 7.63 55.75
CA ILE A 7 -20.99 6.86 54.76
C ILE A 7 -20.63 7.83 53.63
N ILE A 8 -19.35 8.20 53.55
CA ILE A 8 -18.81 8.94 52.41
C ILE A 8 -18.61 7.92 51.28
N CYS A 9 -19.47 7.99 50.26
CA CYS A 9 -19.22 7.37 48.96
C CYS A 9 -18.04 8.08 48.30
N ILE A 10 -16.87 7.45 48.33
CA ILE A 10 -15.74 7.80 47.46
C ILE A 10 -16.10 7.24 46.08
N SER A 11 -16.57 8.12 45.19
CA SER A 11 -16.66 7.84 43.76
C SER A 11 -15.23 7.78 43.21
N LEU A 12 -14.62 6.60 43.21
CA LEU A 12 -13.49 6.30 42.34
C LEU A 12 -14.00 6.40 40.90
N ILE A 13 -13.78 7.57 40.27
CA ILE A 13 -13.82 7.69 38.82
C ILE A 13 -12.59 6.94 38.33
N THR A 14 -12.75 5.64 38.11
CA THR A 14 -11.82 4.87 37.30
C THR A 14 -11.93 5.44 35.89
N ALA A 15 -10.97 6.28 35.51
CA ALA A 15 -10.78 6.62 34.11
C ALA A 15 -10.61 5.29 33.36
N CYS A 16 -11.54 4.98 32.47
CA CYS A 16 -11.36 3.92 31.48
C CYS A 16 -10.25 4.37 30.52
N SER A 17 -8.99 4.17 30.91
CA SER A 17 -7.98 3.79 29.94
C SER A 17 -8.35 2.37 29.51
N SER A 18 -9.13 2.28 28.43
CA SER A 18 -9.16 1.07 27.62
C SER A 18 -8.10 1.22 26.55
N GLU A 19 -6.82 1.26 26.95
CA GLU A 19 -5.80 0.63 26.12
C GLU A 19 -6.11 -0.86 26.11
N LYS A 20 -7.04 -1.27 25.23
CA LYS A 20 -6.89 -2.59 24.64
C LYS A 20 -5.52 -2.53 23.98
N GLY A 21 -4.54 -3.18 24.60
CA GLY A 21 -3.27 -3.51 23.98
C GLY A 21 -3.56 -4.40 22.78
N ASN A 22 -4.02 -3.79 21.69
CA ASN A 22 -3.92 -4.37 20.37
C ASN A 22 -2.42 -4.29 20.07
N ASN A 23 -1.70 -5.34 20.45
CA ASN A 23 -0.43 -5.67 19.82
C ASN A 23 -0.74 -5.92 18.35
N TYR A 24 -0.94 -4.85 17.58
CA TYR A 24 -0.81 -4.89 16.14
C TYR A 24 0.66 -5.17 15.91
N ASN A 25 0.98 -6.46 15.78
CA ASN A 25 2.29 -6.88 15.31
C ASN A 25 2.40 -6.29 13.91
N SER A 26 3.10 -5.16 13.81
CA SER A 26 3.40 -4.53 12.55
C SER A 26 4.03 -5.58 11.65
N GLN A 27 3.43 -5.74 10.47
CA GLN A 27 3.94 -6.72 9.52
C GLN A 27 5.23 -6.17 8.91
N PRO A 28 6.28 -6.99 8.75
CA PRO A 28 7.51 -6.53 8.10
C PRO A 28 7.21 -6.13 6.65
N ILE A 29 7.93 -5.12 6.17
CA ILE A 29 7.86 -4.63 4.80
C ILE A 29 9.26 -4.71 4.20
N ASP A 30 9.39 -5.20 2.97
CA ASP A 30 10.61 -4.96 2.20
C ASP A 30 10.63 -3.50 1.74
N ILE A 31 11.47 -2.69 2.39
CA ILE A 31 11.57 -1.26 2.10
C ILE A 31 12.25 -0.96 0.76
N THR A 32 12.89 -1.95 0.14
CA THR A 32 13.66 -1.77 -1.11
C THR A 32 12.79 -1.91 -2.35
N CYS A 33 11.89 -2.90 -2.34
CA CYS A 33 10.78 -3.02 -3.28
C CYS A 33 9.80 -4.08 -2.75
N THR A 34 8.55 -3.69 -2.51
CA THR A 34 7.50 -4.60 -2.06
C THR A 34 6.32 -4.52 -3.01
N ASP A 35 5.65 -5.65 -3.23
CA ASP A 35 4.33 -5.63 -3.84
C ASP A 35 3.38 -4.79 -2.99
N LEU A 36 2.57 -3.99 -3.67
CA LEU A 36 1.61 -3.08 -3.07
C LEU A 36 0.24 -3.32 -3.70
N ARG A 37 -0.78 -3.46 -2.85
CA ARG A 37 -2.18 -3.35 -3.25
C ARG A 37 -2.66 -1.92 -3.06
N THR A 38 -3.36 -1.37 -4.04
CA THR A 38 -3.89 0.00 -3.95
C THR A 38 -5.41 0.01 -3.99
N THR A 39 -6.02 0.94 -3.26
CA THR A 39 -7.37 1.48 -3.49
C THR A 39 -7.32 3.00 -3.56
N SER A 40 -8.48 3.67 -3.60
CA SER A 40 -8.53 5.11 -3.49
C SER A 40 -9.65 5.61 -2.57
N TYR A 41 -9.40 6.78 -1.98
CA TYR A 41 -10.36 7.53 -1.16
C TYR A 41 -10.28 9.04 -1.43
N THR A 42 -11.31 9.77 -1.00
CA THR A 42 -11.29 11.24 -1.03
C THR A 42 -10.67 11.75 0.27
N ALA A 43 -9.40 12.16 0.20
CA ALA A 43 -8.67 12.66 1.34
C ALA A 43 -9.17 14.05 1.80
N SER A 44 -9.38 14.21 3.11
CA SER A 44 -9.60 15.51 3.72
C SER A 44 -8.30 16.30 3.88
N ASN A 45 -8.41 17.57 4.29
CA ASN A 45 -7.25 18.39 4.59
C ASN A 45 -6.45 17.83 5.78
N GLY A 46 -7.14 17.52 6.88
CA GLY A 46 -6.57 16.75 7.99
C GLY A 46 -6.71 15.24 7.76
N GLY A 47 -5.89 14.46 8.46
CA GLY A 47 -5.93 13.00 8.47
C GLY A 47 -5.51 12.49 9.85
N TRP A 48 -5.41 11.17 10.01
CA TRP A 48 -4.91 10.53 11.22
C TRP A 48 -3.49 10.96 11.61
N CYS A 49 -2.68 11.46 10.66
CA CYS A 49 -1.37 12.04 10.96
C CYS A 49 -1.42 13.43 11.61
N GLU A 50 -2.61 13.99 11.79
CA GLU A 50 -2.88 15.23 12.50
C GLU A 50 -2.08 16.46 12.02
N PHE A 51 -1.73 16.49 10.74
CA PHE A 51 -1.33 17.70 10.06
C PHE A 51 -2.23 17.97 8.87
N ASP A 52 -2.41 19.25 8.55
CA ASP A 52 -3.16 19.67 7.38
C ASP A 52 -2.26 19.57 6.14
N ARG A 53 -2.66 18.76 5.14
CA ARG A 53 -1.89 18.54 3.91
C ARG A 53 -1.78 19.78 3.02
N THR A 54 -2.45 20.88 3.36
CA THR A 54 -2.40 22.17 2.67
C THR A 54 -1.43 23.18 3.29
N ILE A 55 -0.74 22.81 4.38
CA ILE A 55 0.23 23.69 5.05
C ILE A 55 1.37 24.06 4.07
N PRO A 56 1.63 25.36 3.80
CA PRO A 56 2.53 25.79 2.73
C PRO A 56 3.99 25.34 2.83
N VAL A 57 4.44 24.89 4.01
CA VAL A 57 5.80 24.37 4.18
C VAL A 57 5.95 22.91 3.75
N LEU A 58 4.85 22.21 3.52
CA LEU A 58 4.91 20.85 2.99
C LEU A 58 5.46 20.84 1.55
N PRO A 59 6.05 19.71 1.12
CA PRO A 59 6.52 19.55 -0.24
C PRO A 59 5.42 19.77 -1.28
N SER A 60 5.78 20.33 -2.44
CA SER A 60 4.82 20.63 -3.51
C SER A 60 3.98 19.44 -3.96
N PHE A 61 4.52 18.21 -3.94
CA PHE A 61 3.76 17.01 -4.30
C PHE A 61 2.61 16.74 -3.31
N VAL A 62 2.84 16.96 -2.01
CA VAL A 62 1.81 16.85 -0.96
C VAL A 62 0.75 17.93 -1.14
N LEU A 63 1.16 19.17 -1.44
CA LEU A 63 0.24 20.27 -1.74
C LEU A 63 -0.61 20.02 -2.99
N ASN A 64 -0.10 19.22 -3.93
CA ASN A 64 -0.84 18.73 -5.10
C ASN A 64 -1.74 17.52 -4.78
N GLY A 65 -1.84 17.14 -3.51
CA GLY A 65 -2.70 16.07 -3.04
C GLY A 65 -2.10 14.67 -3.10
N LEU A 66 -0.80 14.51 -3.44
CA LEU A 66 -0.14 13.21 -3.54
C LEU A 66 0.15 12.60 -2.15
N THR A 67 -0.92 12.11 -1.52
CA THR A 67 -0.91 11.47 -0.21
C THR A 67 -1.53 10.08 -0.23
N THR A 68 -1.35 9.33 0.85
CA THR A 68 -1.93 8.00 1.03
C THR A 68 -2.39 7.78 2.48
N ALA A 69 -3.38 6.92 2.66
CA ALA A 69 -3.69 6.31 3.93
C ALA A 69 -3.02 4.93 4.02
N ILE A 70 -2.15 4.74 5.01
CA ILE A 70 -1.48 3.45 5.21
C ILE A 70 -2.42 2.48 5.93
N ALA A 71 -2.47 1.21 5.50
CA ALA A 71 -3.28 0.22 6.21
C ALA A 71 -2.76 -0.01 7.64
N GLU A 72 -3.68 -0.12 8.60
CA GLU A 72 -3.43 -0.23 10.04
C GLU A 72 -2.34 -1.26 10.45
N PRO A 73 -2.22 -2.45 9.82
CA PRO A 73 -1.14 -3.40 10.12
C PRO A 73 0.27 -2.89 9.83
N TRP A 74 0.41 -1.81 9.06
CA TRP A 74 1.68 -1.18 8.69
C TRP A 74 1.82 0.26 9.20
N ALA A 75 0.90 0.72 10.07
CA ALA A 75 0.95 2.05 10.65
C ALA A 75 2.21 2.31 11.52
N GLY A 76 2.96 1.26 11.87
CA GLY A 76 4.30 1.32 12.48
C GLY A 76 5.42 1.77 11.53
N GLY A 77 5.11 2.02 10.25
CA GLY A 77 6.04 2.57 9.27
C GLY A 77 7.01 1.55 8.67
N SER A 78 7.82 2.06 7.75
CA SER A 78 8.79 1.30 6.94
C SER A 78 9.76 0.44 7.77
N ARG A 79 10.04 0.85 9.02
CA ARG A 79 11.06 0.22 9.88
C ARG A 79 10.50 -0.38 11.16
N ASN A 80 9.24 -0.81 11.13
CA ASN A 80 8.60 -1.62 12.17
C ASN A 80 8.63 -0.93 13.56
N GLY A 81 8.34 0.36 13.60
CA GLY A 81 8.30 1.17 14.80
C GLY A 81 6.95 1.18 15.51
N ALA A 82 6.78 2.17 16.38
CA ALA A 82 5.52 2.34 17.11
C ALA A 82 4.38 2.77 16.16
N PHE A 83 3.15 2.39 16.48
CA PHE A 83 1.95 2.83 15.76
C PHE A 83 1.92 4.36 15.63
N GLY A 84 1.93 4.90 14.41
CA GLY A 84 2.11 6.33 14.15
C GLY A 84 3.45 6.72 13.53
N GLU A 85 4.45 5.83 13.55
CA GLU A 85 5.77 6.12 12.98
C GLU A 85 5.75 6.27 11.46
N SER A 86 4.73 5.71 10.79
CA SER A 86 4.50 5.90 9.35
C SER A 86 4.15 7.34 8.95
N CYS A 87 3.65 8.18 9.87
CA CYS A 87 3.19 9.51 9.53
C CYS A 87 4.30 10.40 8.97
N GLY A 88 4.03 11.00 7.80
CA GLY A 88 4.99 11.79 7.07
C GLY A 88 6.10 10.99 6.38
N GLU A 89 6.09 9.65 6.43
CA GLU A 89 6.99 8.84 5.59
C GLU A 89 6.58 8.97 4.11
N CYS A 90 7.58 8.92 3.22
CA CYS A 90 7.37 8.94 1.79
C CYS A 90 7.67 7.59 1.15
N TRP A 91 6.86 7.25 0.15
CA TRP A 91 6.98 6.03 -0.62
C TRP A 91 6.95 6.38 -2.11
N GLU A 92 7.90 5.83 -2.85
CA GLU A 92 7.82 5.81 -4.31
C GLU A 92 6.94 4.61 -4.71
N VAL A 93 5.81 4.89 -5.34
CA VAL A 93 4.86 3.91 -5.84
C VAL A 93 5.01 3.83 -7.35
N SER A 94 5.20 2.62 -7.88
CA SER A 94 5.29 2.36 -9.31
C SER A 94 4.11 1.50 -9.76
N THR A 95 3.55 1.86 -10.90
CA THR A 95 2.51 1.12 -11.62
C THR A 95 2.95 0.90 -13.06
N ILE A 96 2.11 0.24 -13.86
CA ILE A 96 2.33 0.11 -15.31
C ILE A 96 2.17 1.45 -16.05
N TYR A 97 1.49 2.43 -15.44
CA TYR A 97 1.18 3.72 -16.06
C TYR A 97 2.13 4.85 -15.63
N GLY A 98 2.77 4.70 -14.48
CA GLY A 98 3.62 5.77 -13.97
C GLY A 98 4.25 5.45 -12.62
N LYS A 99 4.89 6.48 -12.07
CA LYS A 99 5.61 6.41 -10.81
C LYS A 99 5.48 7.75 -10.10
N GLU A 100 5.12 7.71 -8.83
CA GLU A 100 4.94 8.91 -8.01
C GLU A 100 5.50 8.70 -6.61
N ILE A 101 5.89 9.80 -5.97
CA ILE A 101 6.16 9.83 -4.53
C ILE A 101 4.88 10.26 -3.83
N VAL A 102 4.43 9.44 -2.87
CA VAL A 102 3.27 9.75 -2.01
C VAL A 102 3.71 9.85 -0.56
N MET A 103 3.05 10.72 0.20
CA MET A 103 3.30 10.86 1.64
C MET A 103 2.17 10.21 2.45
N VAL A 104 2.54 9.45 3.49
CA VAL A 104 1.57 8.93 4.46
C VAL A 104 1.00 10.10 5.26
N HIS A 105 -0.29 10.33 5.11
CA HIS A 105 -1.04 11.44 5.73
C HIS A 105 -2.21 10.95 6.59
N ASP A 106 -2.70 9.74 6.31
CA ASP A 106 -3.86 9.18 6.98
C ASP A 106 -3.67 7.69 7.28
N LEU A 107 -4.67 7.11 7.94
CA LEU A 107 -4.74 5.69 8.28
C LEU A 107 -5.92 5.06 7.55
N CYS A 108 -5.69 3.91 6.94
CA CYS A 108 -6.80 3.05 6.54
C CYS A 108 -7.10 2.04 7.67
N PRO A 109 -8.15 2.26 8.48
CA PRO A 109 -8.47 1.41 9.62
C PRO A 109 -9.03 0.06 9.19
N VAL A 110 -8.80 -1.01 9.97
CA VAL A 110 -9.44 -2.31 9.73
C VAL A 110 -10.95 -2.25 10.04
N GLU A 111 -11.32 -1.50 11.08
CA GLU A 111 -12.72 -1.35 11.46
C GLU A 111 -13.51 -0.63 10.37
N GLY A 112 -14.51 -1.31 9.80
CA GLY A 112 -15.31 -0.79 8.70
C GLY A 112 -14.64 -0.89 7.32
N ASN A 113 -13.35 -1.22 7.24
CA ASN A 113 -12.64 -1.43 5.97
C ASN A 113 -11.80 -2.72 5.95
N PRO A 114 -12.43 -3.89 5.71
CA PRO A 114 -11.75 -5.19 5.71
C PRO A 114 -10.58 -5.31 4.71
N ILE A 115 -10.54 -4.47 3.68
CA ILE A 115 -9.43 -4.46 2.72
C ILE A 115 -8.11 -4.01 3.34
N CYS A 116 -8.18 -3.27 4.45
CA CYS A 116 -7.03 -2.78 5.19
C CYS A 116 -6.60 -3.75 6.31
N ALA A 117 -7.26 -4.91 6.45
CA ALA A 117 -6.95 -5.93 7.45
C ALA A 117 -5.62 -6.67 7.22
N GLY A 118 -5.00 -6.49 6.05
CA GLY A 118 -3.60 -6.87 5.83
C GLY A 118 -3.36 -8.27 5.30
N SER A 119 -4.15 -8.74 4.33
CA SER A 119 -3.73 -9.91 3.54
C SER A 119 -2.48 -9.62 2.68
N HIS A 120 -2.26 -8.36 2.27
CA HIS A 120 -1.07 -7.85 1.58
C HIS A 120 -0.83 -6.38 1.94
N PHE A 121 0.42 -5.90 1.79
CA PHE A 121 0.76 -4.49 1.99
C PHE A 121 -0.13 -3.58 1.14
N HIS A 122 -0.71 -2.56 1.78
CA HIS A 122 -1.82 -1.84 1.20
C HIS A 122 -1.80 -0.34 1.49
N PHE A 123 -2.04 0.43 0.43
CA PHE A 123 -2.26 1.87 0.45
C PHE A 123 -3.64 2.19 -0.08
N ASP A 124 -4.39 2.99 0.67
CA ASP A 124 -5.59 3.64 0.16
C ASP A 124 -5.18 5.04 -0.30
N LEU A 125 -5.00 5.21 -1.60
CA LEU A 125 -4.41 6.42 -2.19
C LEU A 125 -5.42 7.57 -2.17
N SER A 126 -4.94 8.81 -2.00
CA SER A 126 -5.81 9.96 -2.29
C SER A 126 -6.28 9.92 -3.75
N THR A 127 -7.40 10.56 -4.07
CA THR A 127 -7.91 10.60 -5.45
C THR A 127 -6.86 11.18 -6.40
N GLU A 128 -6.12 12.19 -5.97
CA GLU A 128 -5.05 12.81 -6.77
C GLU A 128 -3.87 11.84 -7.00
N SER A 129 -3.45 11.10 -5.97
CA SER A 129 -2.43 10.05 -6.11
C SER A 129 -2.90 8.95 -7.04
N ALA A 130 -4.16 8.54 -6.92
CA ALA A 130 -4.73 7.46 -7.71
C ALA A 130 -4.79 7.85 -9.19
N GLU A 131 -5.28 9.05 -9.50
CA GLU A 131 -5.31 9.60 -10.85
C GLU A 131 -3.91 9.72 -11.47
N SER A 132 -2.93 10.23 -10.73
CA SER A 132 -1.55 10.40 -11.23
C SER A 132 -0.89 9.06 -11.56
N LEU A 133 -1.19 8.02 -10.78
CA LEU A 133 -0.63 6.68 -10.96
C LEU A 133 -1.43 5.81 -11.96
N GLY A 134 -2.55 6.31 -12.49
CA GLY A 134 -3.46 5.53 -13.35
C GLY A 134 -4.14 4.39 -12.62
N VAL A 135 -4.51 4.59 -11.36
CA VAL A 135 -5.10 3.59 -10.47
C VAL A 135 -6.37 4.14 -9.82
N GLY A 136 -7.13 3.31 -9.12
CA GLY A 136 -8.29 3.81 -8.36
C GLY A 136 -9.31 2.77 -7.95
N GLY A 137 -9.16 1.54 -8.44
CA GLY A 137 -9.89 0.38 -7.96
C GLY A 137 -9.04 -0.46 -7.02
N LEU A 138 -9.32 -1.76 -7.00
CA LEU A 138 -8.49 -2.74 -6.31
C LEU A 138 -7.40 -3.24 -7.24
N ASP A 139 -6.21 -2.69 -7.10
CA ASP A 139 -5.18 -2.85 -8.11
C ASP A 139 -3.77 -3.14 -7.52
N ALA A 140 -2.81 -3.50 -8.39
CA ALA A 140 -1.45 -3.88 -8.00
C ALA A 140 -0.43 -2.81 -8.41
N ALA A 141 0.59 -2.67 -7.58
CA ALA A 141 1.70 -1.76 -7.74
C ALA A 141 2.93 -2.38 -7.05
N VAL A 142 4.07 -1.72 -7.15
CA VAL A 142 5.18 -1.93 -6.22
C VAL A 142 5.49 -0.63 -5.51
N ALA A 143 6.05 -0.72 -4.31
CA ALA A 143 6.44 0.43 -3.52
C ALA A 143 7.82 0.25 -2.90
N ARG A 144 8.53 1.35 -2.74
CA ARG A 144 9.76 1.41 -1.93
C ARG A 144 9.77 2.64 -1.05
N SER A 145 10.36 2.52 0.13
CA SER A 145 10.50 3.65 1.04
C SER A 145 11.59 4.58 0.50
N VAL A 146 11.31 5.88 0.48
CA VAL A 146 12.23 6.92 0.01
C VAL A 146 12.28 8.08 0.99
N PRO A 147 13.39 8.82 1.09
CA PRO A 147 13.40 10.13 1.72
C PRO A 147 12.36 11.04 1.07
N CYS A 148 11.65 11.80 1.88
CA CYS A 148 10.74 12.81 1.38
C CYS A 148 11.52 13.94 0.69
N PRO A 149 11.16 14.36 -0.53
CA PRO A 149 11.79 15.49 -1.22
C PRO A 149 11.30 16.83 -0.63
N VAL A 150 11.74 17.10 0.60
CA VAL A 150 11.40 18.30 1.36
C VAL A 150 12.34 19.46 1.04
N ASN A 151 11.82 20.68 1.16
CA ASN A 151 12.63 21.90 1.12
C ASN A 151 12.56 22.58 2.50
N GLY A 152 13.72 22.96 3.03
CA GLY A 152 13.81 23.62 4.33
C GLY A 152 13.74 22.64 5.52
N ASN A 153 13.41 23.21 6.68
CA ASN A 153 13.51 22.55 7.96
C ASN A 153 12.22 21.82 8.36
N ILE A 154 12.35 20.96 9.36
CA ILE A 154 11.22 20.36 10.07
C ILE A 154 10.48 21.47 10.81
N HIS A 155 9.16 21.42 10.75
CA HIS A 155 8.30 22.31 11.53
C HIS A 155 7.50 21.51 12.55
N VAL A 156 7.15 22.16 13.65
CA VAL A 156 6.22 21.62 14.64
C VAL A 156 4.90 22.38 14.54
N GLN A 157 3.80 21.65 14.41
CA GLN A 157 2.44 22.16 14.48
C GLN A 157 1.87 21.84 15.85
N ILE A 158 1.30 22.83 16.54
CA ILE A 158 0.63 22.62 17.82
C ILE A 158 -0.84 22.31 17.55
N ASN A 159 -1.26 21.09 17.87
CA ASN A 159 -2.61 20.59 17.60
C ASN A 159 -3.56 20.83 18.78
N ASP A 160 -3.05 20.75 20.00
CA ASP A 160 -3.79 21.00 21.23
C ASP A 160 -2.84 21.49 22.32
N TRP A 161 -3.30 22.45 23.12
CA TRP A 161 -2.56 22.99 24.25
C TRP A 161 -3.53 23.55 25.29
N ASN A 162 -3.38 23.14 26.55
CA ASN A 162 -4.26 23.61 27.61
C ASN A 162 -3.53 24.09 28.87
N GLU A 163 -4.28 24.76 29.75
CA GLU A 163 -3.80 25.37 31.00
C GLU A 163 -3.29 24.38 32.05
N TRP A 164 -3.38 23.07 31.79
CA TRP A 164 -2.85 22.02 32.66
C TRP A 164 -1.52 21.44 32.15
N GLY A 165 -0.94 22.05 31.11
CA GLY A 165 0.32 21.63 30.52
C GLY A 165 0.19 20.37 29.67
N TYR A 166 -1.01 20.07 29.15
CA TYR A 166 -1.12 19.09 28.06
C TYR A 166 -0.74 19.76 26.75
N ILE A 167 0.15 19.14 25.99
CA ILE A 167 0.58 19.61 24.67
C ILE A 167 0.45 18.45 23.70
N ARG A 168 -0.10 18.71 22.51
CA ARG A 168 -0.13 17.78 21.39
C ARG A 168 0.44 18.46 20.16
N VAL A 169 1.39 17.79 19.50
CA VAL A 169 2.09 18.33 18.32
C VAL A 169 2.24 17.31 17.21
N ALA A 170 2.24 17.80 15.97
CA ALA A 170 2.70 17.05 14.81
C ALA A 170 4.02 17.65 14.30
N PHE A 171 4.94 16.80 13.83
CA PHE A 171 6.13 17.27 13.14
C PHE A 171 5.93 17.07 11.65
N ILE A 172 6.22 18.11 10.87
CA ILE A 172 5.97 18.14 9.42
C ILE A 172 7.24 18.55 8.66
N ASN A 173 7.24 18.29 7.35
CA ASN A 173 8.36 18.61 6.46
C ASN A 173 9.70 17.95 6.85
N HIS A 174 9.65 16.71 7.37
CA HIS A 174 10.85 15.93 7.67
C HIS A 174 11.22 15.00 6.51
N ALA A 175 12.51 14.94 6.16
CA ALA A 175 13.01 14.10 5.07
C ALA A 175 12.92 12.60 5.39
N MET A 176 12.96 12.25 6.68
CA MET A 176 12.94 10.89 7.20
C MET A 176 11.90 10.77 8.30
N GLY A 177 11.26 9.61 8.43
CA GLY A 177 10.34 9.33 9.54
C GLY A 177 11.00 9.59 10.90
N ILE A 178 10.23 10.08 11.87
CA ILE A 178 10.70 10.39 13.22
C ILE A 178 10.35 9.22 14.13
N ARG A 179 11.35 8.63 14.79
CA ARG A 179 11.21 7.54 15.74
C ARG A 179 11.01 8.01 17.18
N ARG A 180 11.67 9.11 17.54
CA ARG A 180 11.62 9.69 18.89
C ARG A 180 11.63 11.20 18.78
N ALA A 181 10.82 11.84 19.60
CA ALA A 181 10.81 13.28 19.75
C ALA A 181 10.95 13.64 21.23
N GLU A 182 11.77 14.64 21.51
CA GLU A 182 12.06 15.16 22.84
C GLU A 182 11.92 16.68 22.82
N ILE A 183 11.54 17.24 23.96
CA ILE A 183 11.34 18.66 24.18
C ILE A 183 12.20 19.12 25.36
N MET A 184 12.79 20.31 25.24
CA MET A 184 13.50 20.99 26.31
C MET A 184 12.98 22.42 26.42
N LEU A 185 12.68 22.84 27.65
CA LEU A 185 12.37 24.23 27.95
C LEU A 185 13.64 24.99 28.32
N GLU A 186 13.74 26.25 27.91
CA GLU A 186 14.90 27.10 28.20
C GLU A 186 15.15 27.22 29.71
N SER A 187 14.11 27.33 30.53
CA SER A 187 14.26 27.43 31.98
C SER A 187 14.77 26.16 32.67
N THR A 188 14.42 24.98 32.14
CA THR A 188 14.72 23.69 32.79
C THR A 188 15.98 23.02 32.27
N GLN A 189 16.38 23.32 31.02
CA GLN A 189 17.55 22.75 30.35
C GLN A 189 17.60 21.20 30.41
N THR A 190 16.42 20.57 30.48
CA THR A 190 16.27 19.11 30.59
C THR A 190 15.40 18.61 29.45
N TRP A 191 15.88 17.60 28.73
CA TRP A 191 15.13 16.91 27.69
C TRP A 191 14.11 15.96 28.30
N VAL A 192 12.87 16.08 27.87
CA VAL A 192 11.76 15.20 28.24
C VAL A 192 11.23 14.53 26.98
N ASP A 193 10.94 13.24 27.07
CA ASP A 193 10.36 12.48 25.96
C ASP A 193 8.93 12.95 25.69
N LEU A 194 8.62 13.17 24.41
CA LEU A 194 7.25 13.22 23.94
C LEU A 194 6.77 11.78 23.72
N GLU A 195 5.56 11.49 24.15
CA GLU A 195 4.93 10.21 23.92
C GLU A 195 4.20 10.22 22.57
N ARG A 196 4.35 9.17 21.77
CA ARG A 196 3.60 9.03 20.51
C ARG A 196 2.15 8.65 20.82
N SER A 197 1.21 9.29 20.14
CA SER A 197 -0.23 9.06 20.30
C SER A 197 -0.89 9.13 18.93
N GLY A 198 -1.05 7.98 18.27
CA GLY A 198 -1.43 7.95 16.85
C GLY A 198 -0.38 8.66 15.99
N GLY A 199 -0.82 9.49 15.04
CA GLY A 199 0.08 10.23 14.16
C GLY A 199 0.75 11.48 14.77
N ALA A 200 0.41 11.82 16.01
CA ALA A 200 0.96 12.97 16.72
C ALA A 200 1.80 12.55 17.94
N TRP A 201 2.35 13.55 18.60
CA TRP A 201 3.13 13.46 19.82
C TRP A 201 2.47 14.27 20.92
N HIS A 202 2.51 13.80 22.16
CA HIS A 202 1.97 14.54 23.28
C HIS A 202 2.91 14.58 24.48
N LEU A 203 2.69 15.56 25.35
CA LEU A 203 3.33 15.71 26.64
C LEU A 203 2.27 16.05 27.69
N THR A 204 2.37 15.42 28.86
CA THR A 204 1.65 15.86 30.06
C THR A 204 2.61 16.57 31.01
N GLY A 205 2.16 17.66 31.64
CA GLY A 205 3.02 18.46 32.52
C GLY A 205 4.03 19.34 31.78
N GLY A 206 3.74 19.70 30.53
CA GLY A 206 4.45 20.72 29.76
C GLY A 206 4.17 22.15 30.23
N PRO A 207 4.71 23.18 29.53
CA PRO A 207 4.45 24.58 29.84
C PRO A 207 2.96 24.94 29.70
N ASP A 208 2.50 25.88 30.53
CA ASP A 208 1.18 26.51 30.42
C ASP A 208 1.10 27.46 29.20
N PRO A 209 -0.06 27.61 28.54
CA PRO A 209 -0.39 28.58 27.47
C PRO A 209 0.20 29.99 27.60
N GLN A 210 0.39 30.47 28.83
CA GLN A 210 0.89 31.82 29.08
C GLN A 210 2.41 31.86 29.34
N SER A 211 3.09 30.72 29.22
CA SER A 211 4.54 30.62 29.40
C SER A 211 5.27 31.39 28.30
N THR A 212 6.24 32.22 28.71
CA THR A 212 7.19 32.86 27.80
C THR A 212 8.46 32.04 27.61
N ASP A 213 8.48 30.82 28.16
CA ASP A 213 9.63 29.92 28.11
C ASP A 213 9.76 29.31 26.71
N LEU A 214 10.94 29.44 26.10
CA LEU A 214 11.18 28.92 24.77
C LEU A 214 11.34 27.40 24.82
N ALA A 215 10.73 26.70 23.87
CA ALA A 215 10.97 25.27 23.68
C ALA A 215 11.89 24.97 22.51
N TYR A 216 12.69 23.94 22.70
CA TYR A 216 13.57 23.35 21.70
C TYR A 216 13.20 21.88 21.53
N PHE A 217 13.37 21.36 20.32
CA PHE A 217 13.06 19.98 20.00
C PHE A 217 14.32 19.21 19.62
N ARG A 218 14.36 17.93 20.02
CA ARG A 218 15.36 16.96 19.56
C ARG A 218 14.63 15.78 18.96
N LEU A 219 15.01 15.42 17.73
CA LEU A 219 14.34 14.41 16.93
C LEU A 219 15.34 13.31 16.58
N THR A 220 14.91 12.06 16.69
CA THR A 220 15.66 10.90 16.23
C THR A 220 14.94 10.28 15.04
N SER A 221 15.60 10.13 13.90
CA SER A 221 15.03 9.51 12.72
C SER A 221 14.86 8.00 12.88
N VAL A 222 14.11 7.39 11.98
CA VAL A 222 14.00 5.91 11.89
C VAL A 222 15.32 5.22 11.51
N THR A 223 16.33 5.96 11.02
CA THR A 223 17.70 5.48 10.76
C THR A 223 18.65 5.68 11.95
N GLY A 224 18.21 6.39 12.99
CA GLY A 224 18.98 6.66 14.20
C GLY A 224 19.78 7.97 14.18
N GLU A 225 19.62 8.81 13.15
CA GLU A 225 20.17 10.16 13.15
C GLU A 225 19.47 11.00 14.22
N ILE A 226 20.24 11.73 15.02
CA ILE A 226 19.70 12.65 16.04
C ILE A 226 20.02 14.07 15.62
N ILE A 227 18.99 14.91 15.53
CA ILE A 227 19.10 16.35 15.28
C ILE A 227 18.46 17.14 16.42
N GLN A 228 18.96 18.33 16.66
CA GLN A 228 18.40 19.26 17.62
C GLN A 228 18.07 20.57 16.90
N GLY A 229 16.86 21.07 17.10
CA GLY A 229 16.47 22.39 16.64
C GLY A 229 17.23 23.48 17.39
N ASP A 230 17.72 24.47 16.66
CA ASP A 230 18.42 25.65 17.20
C ASP A 230 17.49 26.86 17.37
N MET A 231 16.26 26.76 16.87
CA MET A 231 15.23 27.79 17.00
C MET A 231 14.37 27.54 18.24
N GLY A 232 14.43 28.48 19.19
CA GLY A 232 13.53 28.50 20.35
C GLY A 232 12.13 28.91 19.92
N ILE A 233 11.16 28.04 20.18
CA ILE A 233 9.77 28.24 19.78
C ILE A 233 9.01 28.84 20.95
N LEU A 234 8.40 30.00 20.69
CA LEU A 234 7.43 30.59 21.61
C LEU A 234 6.09 29.90 21.36
N TRP A 235 5.56 29.30 22.42
CA TRP A 235 4.26 28.68 22.37
C TRP A 235 3.17 29.75 22.27
N LEU A 236 2.52 29.86 21.12
CA LEU A 236 1.37 30.72 20.91
C LEU A 236 0.13 29.83 20.79
N ASP A 237 -0.92 30.17 21.53
CA ASP A 237 -2.22 29.48 21.48
C ASP A 237 -2.93 29.78 20.15
N ASP A 238 -2.55 29.00 19.15
CA ASP A 238 -2.85 29.20 17.76
C ASP A 238 -2.62 27.85 17.06
N SER A 239 -3.68 27.06 16.91
CA SER A 239 -3.63 25.75 16.24
C SER A 239 -3.41 25.83 14.72
N SER A 240 -3.29 27.05 14.17
CA SER A 240 -2.93 27.31 12.78
C SER A 240 -1.44 27.55 12.58
N ASN A 241 -0.67 27.75 13.65
CA ASN A 241 0.76 28.01 13.57
C ASN A 241 1.55 26.71 13.49
N TYR A 242 2.52 26.76 12.60
CA TYR A 242 3.61 25.81 12.51
C TYR A 242 4.92 26.58 12.65
N PHE A 243 5.84 26.03 13.44
CA PHE A 243 7.06 26.73 13.85
C PHE A 243 8.28 26.00 13.31
N ASP A 244 9.18 26.76 12.69
CA ASP A 244 10.45 26.25 12.17
C ASP A 244 11.34 25.81 13.35
N THR A 245 11.79 24.55 13.34
CA THR A 245 12.72 24.02 14.34
C THR A 245 14.17 24.41 14.08
N GLY A 246 14.50 24.86 12.86
CA GLY A 246 15.85 25.18 12.42
C GLY A 246 16.69 23.96 11.99
N ALA A 247 16.11 22.76 12.00
CA ALA A 247 16.83 21.52 11.74
C ALA A 247 16.15 20.63 10.68
N GLN A 248 16.96 19.80 10.01
CA GLN A 248 16.53 18.77 9.06
C GLN A 248 17.45 17.55 9.17
N PHE A 249 16.91 16.36 8.90
CA PHE A 249 17.71 15.13 8.78
C PHE A 249 18.58 15.19 7.52
N VAL A 250 19.86 14.85 7.64
CA VAL A 250 20.82 14.86 6.51
C VAL A 250 21.37 13.48 6.20
N GLN A 251 21.19 12.49 7.08
CA GLN A 251 21.57 11.10 6.84
C GLN A 251 20.44 10.37 6.12
N LEU A 252 20.42 10.55 4.81
CA LEU A 252 19.48 9.86 3.94
C LEU A 252 20.04 8.46 3.56
N PRO A 253 19.22 7.40 3.58
CA PRO A 253 19.63 6.10 3.08
C PRO A 253 20.06 6.20 1.61
N ASP A 254 21.10 5.45 1.26
CA ASP A 254 21.49 5.28 -0.14
C ASP A 254 20.39 4.45 -0.81
N ILE A 255 19.63 5.10 -1.70
CA ILE A 255 18.60 4.42 -2.47
C ILE A 255 19.31 3.82 -3.68
N SER A 256 19.30 2.49 -3.80
CA SER A 256 19.86 1.86 -5.00
C SER A 256 19.17 2.40 -6.25
N GLU A 257 19.95 2.62 -7.31
CA GLU A 257 19.39 2.91 -8.64
C GLU A 257 18.62 1.72 -9.22
N GLU A 258 18.65 0.54 -8.57
CA GLU A 258 17.75 -0.56 -8.92
C GLU A 258 16.31 -0.06 -8.84
N LEU A 259 15.71 -0.01 -10.02
CA LEU A 259 14.35 0.46 -10.19
C LEU A 259 13.42 -0.53 -9.52
N CYS A 260 12.74 -0.10 -8.46
CA CYS A 260 11.48 -0.73 -8.06
C CYS A 260 10.45 -0.39 -9.15
N GLU A 261 10.45 -1.20 -10.19
CA GLU A 261 9.61 -1.10 -11.36
C GLU A 261 8.49 -2.13 -11.25
N PHE A 262 7.26 -1.69 -11.46
CA PHE A 262 6.14 -2.60 -11.50
C PHE A 262 6.14 -3.41 -12.78
N VAL A 263 6.06 -4.73 -12.65
CA VAL A 263 5.86 -5.66 -13.75
C VAL A 263 4.59 -6.46 -13.44
N PRO A 264 3.61 -6.53 -14.36
CA PRO A 264 2.46 -7.41 -14.19
C PRO A 264 2.91 -8.86 -13.91
N PRO A 265 2.14 -9.65 -13.17
CA PRO A 265 2.48 -11.04 -12.92
C PRO A 265 2.55 -11.81 -14.24
N ALA A 266 3.76 -12.27 -14.59
CA ALA A 266 4.01 -13.04 -15.80
C ALA A 266 3.32 -14.41 -15.73
N ASP A 267 3.33 -15.02 -14.55
CA ASP A 267 2.63 -16.27 -14.30
C ASP A 267 1.13 -15.99 -14.25
N ILE A 268 0.37 -16.64 -15.14
CA ILE A 268 -1.10 -16.66 -15.04
C ILE A 268 -1.49 -17.78 -14.07
N TYR A 269 -0.96 -18.97 -14.32
CA TYR A 269 -1.11 -20.13 -13.46
C TYR A 269 0.06 -21.10 -13.61
N ILE A 270 0.80 -21.32 -12.51
CA ILE A 270 1.86 -22.33 -12.37
C ILE A 270 1.76 -22.93 -10.97
N ASP A 271 1.05 -24.06 -10.82
CA ASP A 271 0.65 -24.64 -9.52
C ASP A 271 -0.18 -23.73 -8.58
N GLU A 272 -0.19 -22.41 -8.83
CA GLU A 272 -0.93 -21.36 -8.15
C GLU A 272 -1.17 -20.16 -9.10
N TRP A 273 -2.12 -19.30 -8.74
CA TRP A 273 -2.46 -18.10 -9.51
C TRP A 273 -1.42 -16.99 -9.30
N GLY A 274 -0.89 -16.43 -10.38
CA GLY A 274 0.07 -15.33 -10.28
C GLY A 274 -0.56 -13.97 -9.98
N GLY A 275 0.18 -13.16 -9.23
CA GLY A 275 -0.24 -11.87 -8.68
C GLY A 275 -0.40 -11.92 -7.16
N ILE A 276 -0.98 -10.86 -6.59
CA ILE A 276 -1.20 -10.75 -5.14
C ILE A 276 -2.65 -11.05 -4.77
N ASP A 277 -2.93 -11.33 -3.49
CA ASP A 277 -4.30 -11.61 -3.04
C ASP A 277 -5.27 -10.49 -3.45
N GLN A 278 -6.40 -10.91 -4.02
CA GLN A 278 -7.45 -10.06 -4.60
C GLN A 278 -7.03 -9.25 -5.85
N VAL A 279 -5.76 -9.23 -6.23
CA VAL A 279 -5.25 -8.63 -7.47
C VAL A 279 -4.32 -9.60 -8.21
N ARG A 280 -4.92 -10.72 -8.61
CA ARG A 280 -4.28 -11.81 -9.35
C ARG A 280 -5.04 -12.09 -10.63
N TRP A 281 -4.46 -12.90 -11.50
CA TRP A 281 -5.20 -13.48 -12.63
C TRP A 281 -6.42 -14.25 -12.14
N VAL A 282 -7.54 -14.11 -12.84
CA VAL A 282 -8.79 -14.82 -12.51
C VAL A 282 -9.35 -15.55 -13.74
N PRO A 283 -9.83 -16.79 -13.59
CA PRO A 283 -10.53 -17.50 -14.64
C PRO A 283 -11.99 -17.00 -14.74
N LEU A 284 -12.45 -16.78 -15.96
CA LEU A 284 -13.82 -16.39 -16.30
C LEU A 284 -14.35 -17.35 -17.37
N GLY A 285 -14.96 -18.45 -16.93
CA GLY A 285 -15.60 -19.43 -17.82
C GLY A 285 -16.90 -18.90 -18.43
N TRP A 286 -17.13 -19.17 -19.71
CA TRP A 286 -18.37 -18.79 -20.39
C TRP A 286 -19.52 -19.71 -19.98
N ASN A 287 -20.70 -19.13 -19.73
CA ASN A 287 -21.90 -19.89 -19.31
C ASN A 287 -21.64 -20.81 -18.11
N ASP A 288 -20.97 -20.29 -17.09
CA ASP A 288 -20.63 -21.00 -15.85
C ASP A 288 -19.74 -22.25 -16.07
N LEU A 289 -18.90 -22.24 -17.11
CA LEU A 289 -17.89 -23.28 -17.33
C LEU A 289 -16.94 -23.36 -16.12
N PRO A 290 -16.86 -24.49 -15.40
CA PRO A 290 -16.01 -24.60 -14.23
C PRO A 290 -14.53 -24.67 -14.63
N VAL A 291 -13.71 -23.90 -13.92
CA VAL A 291 -12.25 -23.94 -13.98
C VAL A 291 -11.76 -24.22 -12.56
N GLU A 292 -11.25 -25.41 -12.32
CA GLU A 292 -10.89 -25.90 -10.98
C GLU A 292 -9.43 -26.34 -10.92
N GLU A 293 -8.77 -26.16 -9.77
CA GLU A 293 -7.46 -26.77 -9.56
C GLU A 293 -7.60 -28.29 -9.40
N ALA A 294 -6.73 -29.04 -10.08
CA ALA A 294 -6.62 -30.49 -9.96
C ALA A 294 -5.17 -30.90 -9.67
N VAL A 295 -5.00 -32.10 -9.11
CA VAL A 295 -3.68 -32.75 -8.92
C VAL A 295 -3.54 -33.96 -9.83
N LEU A 296 -4.64 -34.66 -10.10
CA LEU A 296 -4.61 -35.90 -10.87
C LEU A 296 -4.52 -35.59 -12.37
N GLY A 297 -3.49 -36.15 -13.01
CA GLY A 297 -3.29 -36.03 -14.46
C GLY A 297 -2.58 -34.75 -14.91
N CYS A 298 -2.12 -33.93 -13.96
CA CYS A 298 -1.27 -32.76 -14.17
C CYS A 298 0.14 -33.15 -14.59
N GLN A 299 0.85 -32.25 -15.28
CA GLN A 299 2.23 -32.51 -15.74
C GLN A 299 3.20 -32.51 -14.55
N SER A 300 3.03 -31.54 -13.66
CA SER A 300 3.66 -31.43 -12.35
C SER A 300 2.61 -30.85 -11.38
N GLY A 301 2.86 -30.96 -10.07
CA GLY A 301 2.10 -30.26 -9.03
C GLY A 301 0.57 -30.25 -9.22
N LYS A 302 0.03 -29.06 -9.48
CA LYS A 302 -1.38 -28.78 -9.78
C LYS A 302 -1.53 -28.16 -11.16
N CYS A 303 -2.64 -28.46 -11.81
CA CYS A 303 -3.04 -27.89 -13.08
C CYS A 303 -4.50 -27.44 -13.03
N LEU A 304 -4.94 -26.67 -14.02
CA LEU A 304 -6.34 -26.30 -14.19
C LEU A 304 -7.09 -27.41 -14.92
N LYS A 305 -8.23 -27.81 -14.36
CA LYS A 305 -9.18 -28.74 -14.95
C LYS A 305 -10.39 -27.98 -15.46
N ILE A 306 -10.70 -28.20 -16.73
CA ILE A 306 -11.84 -27.61 -17.40
C ILE A 306 -12.75 -28.72 -17.90
N ASP A 307 -13.91 -28.86 -17.25
CA ASP A 307 -14.87 -29.93 -17.54
C ASP A 307 -16.03 -29.44 -18.41
N GLY A 308 -16.36 -30.20 -19.46
CA GLY A 308 -17.54 -29.99 -20.27
C GLY A 308 -17.47 -28.73 -21.14
N MET A 309 -16.27 -28.34 -21.61
CA MET A 309 -16.15 -27.21 -22.53
C MET A 309 -16.82 -27.58 -23.86
N ARG A 310 -18.02 -27.06 -24.08
CA ARG A 310 -18.84 -27.31 -25.27
C ARG A 310 -18.16 -26.80 -26.55
N GLN A 311 -18.65 -27.25 -27.70
CA GLN A 311 -18.31 -26.63 -28.97
C GLN A 311 -18.66 -25.14 -28.95
N TRP A 312 -17.68 -24.31 -29.31
CA TRP A 312 -17.68 -22.84 -29.21
C TRP A 312 -17.78 -22.28 -27.80
N GLY A 313 -17.70 -23.13 -26.77
CA GLY A 313 -17.52 -22.72 -25.38
C GLY A 313 -16.06 -22.33 -25.12
N GLY A 314 -15.83 -21.57 -24.06
CA GLY A 314 -14.52 -21.01 -23.78
C GLY A 314 -14.42 -20.38 -22.40
N MET A 315 -13.28 -19.73 -22.17
CA MET A 315 -12.97 -19.00 -20.96
C MET A 315 -11.96 -17.88 -21.26
N HIS A 316 -11.91 -16.90 -20.37
CA HIS A 316 -10.81 -15.95 -20.30
C HIS A 316 -10.01 -16.18 -19.02
N PHE A 317 -8.69 -16.02 -19.08
CA PHE A 317 -7.95 -15.57 -17.90
C PHE A 317 -7.85 -14.06 -17.99
N TYR A 318 -8.36 -13.39 -16.97
CA TYR A 318 -8.44 -11.93 -16.91
C TYR A 318 -7.51 -11.42 -15.83
N TYR A 319 -6.69 -10.44 -16.19
CA TYR A 319 -5.99 -9.59 -15.24
C TYR A 319 -6.66 -8.22 -15.23
N ARG A 320 -6.81 -7.62 -14.04
CA ARG A 320 -7.56 -6.37 -13.94
C ARG A 320 -6.90 -5.22 -14.69
N ARG A 321 -5.57 -5.20 -14.75
CA ARG A 321 -4.82 -4.12 -15.37
C ARG A 321 -4.32 -4.52 -16.74
N GLU A 322 -4.59 -3.66 -17.71
CA GLU A 322 -3.95 -3.78 -18.99
C GLU A 322 -2.46 -3.44 -18.93
N PHE A 323 -1.70 -4.10 -19.79
CA PHE A 323 -0.29 -3.82 -20.01
C PHE A 323 0.05 -3.86 -21.50
N PRO A 324 1.09 -3.13 -21.93
CA PRO A 324 1.47 -3.13 -23.35
C PRO A 324 1.97 -4.51 -23.78
N PRO A 325 1.68 -4.97 -25.02
CA PRO A 325 2.25 -6.20 -25.56
C PRO A 325 3.79 -6.27 -25.51
N THR A 326 4.48 -5.13 -25.46
CA THR A 326 5.94 -5.06 -25.31
C THR A 326 6.46 -5.45 -23.92
N THR A 327 5.58 -5.69 -22.95
CA THR A 327 5.96 -6.05 -21.56
C THR A 327 6.60 -7.44 -21.49
N PHE A 328 6.19 -8.33 -22.39
CA PHE A 328 6.64 -9.72 -22.47
C PHE A 328 6.94 -10.07 -23.93
N ASN A 329 7.91 -10.96 -24.12
CA ASN A 329 8.29 -11.44 -25.44
C ASN A 329 7.39 -12.60 -25.89
N ASN A 330 7.13 -13.56 -25.00
CA ASN A 330 6.36 -14.75 -25.34
C ASN A 330 5.20 -14.99 -24.38
N PHE A 331 4.16 -15.63 -24.91
CA PHE A 331 3.10 -16.27 -24.14
C PHE A 331 3.17 -17.78 -24.37
N SER A 332 3.08 -18.57 -23.30
CA SER A 332 3.12 -20.03 -23.36
C SER A 332 2.15 -20.71 -22.41
N PHE A 333 1.75 -21.93 -22.78
CA PHE A 333 0.94 -22.81 -21.93
C PHE A 333 1.10 -24.26 -22.34
N SER A 334 0.86 -25.16 -21.39
CA SER A 334 0.69 -26.59 -21.59
C SER A 334 -0.78 -26.94 -21.58
N ILE A 335 -1.22 -27.82 -22.49
CA ILE A 335 -2.58 -28.35 -22.52
C ILE A 335 -2.62 -29.83 -22.93
N ARG A 336 -3.61 -30.56 -22.43
CA ARG A 336 -4.03 -31.85 -22.98
C ARG A 336 -5.53 -32.07 -22.85
N SER A 337 -6.09 -32.94 -23.66
CA SER A 337 -7.43 -33.48 -23.46
C SER A 337 -7.39 -34.60 -22.41
N VAL A 338 -8.48 -34.75 -21.66
CA VAL A 338 -8.64 -35.88 -20.73
C VAL A 338 -8.88 -37.18 -21.50
N SER A 339 -9.57 -37.10 -22.64
CA SER A 339 -9.85 -38.24 -23.52
C SER A 339 -10.11 -37.77 -24.95
N GLY A 340 -9.67 -38.51 -25.95
CA GLY A 340 -9.86 -38.22 -27.37
C GLY A 340 -8.99 -37.07 -27.89
N SER A 341 -9.25 -36.60 -29.10
CA SER A 341 -8.59 -35.42 -29.69
C SER A 341 -9.57 -34.27 -29.83
N GLY A 342 -9.08 -33.03 -29.71
CA GLY A 342 -9.87 -31.82 -29.89
C GLY A 342 -9.15 -30.75 -30.68
N THR A 343 -9.86 -29.64 -30.86
CA THR A 343 -9.34 -28.45 -31.52
C THR A 343 -9.66 -27.24 -30.66
N PHE A 344 -8.65 -26.41 -30.46
CA PHE A 344 -8.71 -25.22 -29.62
C PHE A 344 -8.31 -24.01 -30.42
N ILE A 345 -8.91 -22.87 -30.10
CA ILE A 345 -8.37 -21.57 -30.45
C ILE A 345 -7.92 -20.88 -29.17
N PHE A 346 -6.78 -20.20 -29.24
CA PHE A 346 -6.41 -19.21 -28.24
C PHE A 346 -5.96 -17.90 -28.89
N HIS A 347 -6.13 -16.81 -28.16
CA HIS A 347 -5.61 -15.48 -28.51
C HIS A 347 -5.48 -14.61 -27.27
N LEU A 348 -4.63 -13.59 -27.36
CA LEU A 348 -4.56 -12.51 -26.38
C LEU A 348 -5.64 -11.46 -26.69
N THR A 349 -6.18 -10.79 -25.68
CA THR A 349 -7.24 -9.78 -25.84
C THR A 349 -6.94 -8.57 -24.96
N GLY A 350 -7.33 -7.39 -25.44
CA GLY A 350 -7.46 -6.16 -24.65
C GLY A 350 -8.72 -5.39 -25.07
N GLU A 351 -8.92 -4.19 -24.52
CA GLU A 351 -10.11 -3.37 -24.83
C GLU A 351 -10.23 -3.00 -26.32
N GLU A 352 -9.09 -2.87 -27.03
CA GLU A 352 -9.05 -2.52 -28.45
C GLU A 352 -9.42 -3.69 -29.39
N GLY A 353 -9.43 -4.93 -28.87
CA GLY A 353 -9.81 -6.12 -29.61
C GLY A 353 -8.94 -7.35 -29.32
N GLU A 354 -8.98 -8.30 -30.26
CA GLU A 354 -8.29 -9.57 -30.18
C GLU A 354 -7.00 -9.54 -31.01
N CYS A 355 -5.92 -10.09 -30.45
CA CYS A 355 -4.69 -10.38 -31.18
C CYS A 355 -4.92 -11.57 -32.14
N THR A 356 -3.89 -11.91 -32.92
CA THR A 356 -3.95 -13.03 -33.87
C THR A 356 -4.38 -14.33 -33.17
N SER A 357 -5.40 -14.98 -33.74
CA SER A 357 -5.91 -16.26 -33.24
C SER A 357 -5.11 -17.45 -33.75
N HIS A 358 -4.80 -18.37 -32.83
CA HIS A 358 -4.07 -19.59 -33.11
C HIS A 358 -4.96 -20.80 -32.90
N GLU A 359 -5.16 -21.58 -33.96
CA GLU A 359 -5.87 -22.86 -33.89
C GLU A 359 -4.88 -24.01 -33.70
N ILE A 360 -5.13 -24.83 -32.68
CA ILE A 360 -4.24 -25.93 -32.27
C ILE A 360 -5.01 -27.24 -32.13
N ALA A 361 -4.34 -28.34 -32.48
CA ALA A 361 -4.84 -29.69 -32.23
C ALA A 361 -4.37 -30.16 -30.84
N VAL A 362 -5.30 -30.60 -30.01
CA VAL A 362 -5.06 -31.08 -28.65
C VAL A 362 -5.29 -32.58 -28.57
N THR A 363 -4.35 -33.29 -27.98
CA THR A 363 -4.37 -34.75 -27.81
C THR A 363 -4.36 -35.13 -26.33
N GLU A 364 -4.42 -36.43 -26.02
CA GLU A 364 -4.36 -36.93 -24.65
C GLU A 364 -2.97 -36.75 -23.99
N GLN A 365 -1.94 -36.41 -24.78
CA GLN A 365 -0.60 -36.11 -24.30
C GLN A 365 -0.45 -34.61 -24.04
N TRP A 366 0.35 -34.25 -23.03
CA TRP A 366 0.73 -32.87 -22.79
C TRP A 366 1.45 -32.29 -24.00
N GLN A 367 0.97 -31.14 -24.46
CA GLN A 367 1.54 -30.36 -25.54
C GLN A 367 1.77 -28.95 -25.04
N GLU A 368 2.95 -28.42 -25.33
CA GLU A 368 3.32 -27.04 -25.01
C GLU A 368 3.16 -26.18 -26.27
N PHE A 369 2.61 -24.99 -26.07
CA PHE A 369 2.43 -23.99 -27.11
C PHE A 369 3.09 -22.69 -26.66
N THR A 370 3.76 -22.02 -27.59
CA THR A 370 4.42 -20.74 -27.38
C THR A 370 4.17 -19.85 -28.59
N THR A 371 3.91 -18.57 -28.34
CA THR A 371 3.77 -17.56 -29.39
C THR A 371 4.44 -16.24 -29.00
N ASP A 372 4.78 -15.44 -30.01
CA ASP A 372 5.38 -14.11 -29.87
C ASP A 372 4.28 -13.07 -29.64
N VAL A 373 4.32 -12.41 -28.48
CA VAL A 373 3.26 -11.48 -28.04
C VAL A 373 3.17 -10.28 -28.97
N LEU A 374 4.30 -9.72 -29.38
CA LEU A 374 4.35 -8.49 -30.17
C LEU A 374 3.91 -8.74 -31.62
N ALA A 375 4.32 -9.86 -32.20
CA ALA A 375 3.91 -10.27 -33.54
C ALA A 375 2.40 -10.54 -33.60
N ASP A 376 1.84 -11.20 -32.58
CA ASP A 376 0.42 -11.54 -32.53
C ASP A 376 -0.47 -10.32 -32.29
N CYS A 377 -0.02 -9.39 -31.46
CA CYS A 377 -0.77 -8.20 -31.05
C CYS A 377 -0.42 -6.95 -31.87
N ASN A 378 -0.02 -7.12 -33.13
CA ASN A 378 0.26 -5.99 -34.01
C ASN A 378 -0.98 -5.09 -34.19
N GLY A 379 -0.90 -3.84 -33.73
CA GLY A 379 -1.99 -2.87 -33.77
C GLY A 379 -2.89 -2.87 -32.53
N ILE A 380 -2.58 -3.68 -31.52
CA ILE A 380 -3.18 -3.64 -30.19
C ILE A 380 -2.20 -2.96 -29.23
N SER A 381 -2.66 -1.94 -28.53
CA SER A 381 -1.82 -1.13 -27.63
C SER A 381 -1.69 -1.74 -26.24
N TRP A 382 -2.73 -2.46 -25.81
CA TRP A 382 -2.92 -2.92 -24.43
C TRP A 382 -3.60 -4.29 -24.42
N ILE A 383 -3.15 -5.19 -23.55
CA ILE A 383 -3.74 -6.52 -23.33
C ILE A 383 -3.89 -6.80 -21.83
N ASN A 384 -4.90 -7.58 -21.47
CA ASN A 384 -5.12 -8.05 -20.10
C ASN A 384 -5.81 -9.43 -20.02
N MET A 385 -6.06 -10.04 -21.17
CA MET A 385 -6.83 -11.27 -21.25
C MET A 385 -6.14 -12.29 -22.12
N VAL A 386 -6.29 -13.55 -21.75
CA VAL A 386 -6.02 -14.69 -22.62
C VAL A 386 -7.31 -15.48 -22.78
N THR A 387 -7.75 -15.65 -24.01
CA THR A 387 -8.98 -16.36 -24.35
C THR A 387 -8.66 -17.75 -24.86
N PHE A 388 -9.40 -18.74 -24.37
CA PHE A 388 -9.35 -20.13 -24.82
C PHE A 388 -10.75 -20.57 -25.24
N GLN A 389 -10.88 -21.14 -26.44
CA GLN A 389 -12.16 -21.59 -26.98
C GLN A 389 -12.03 -22.98 -27.61
N ASN A 390 -12.93 -23.89 -27.28
CA ASN A 390 -13.04 -25.19 -27.94
C ASN A 390 -13.82 -25.05 -29.24
N THR A 391 -13.24 -25.43 -30.37
CA THR A 391 -13.92 -25.43 -31.69
C THR A 391 -14.44 -26.81 -32.09
N GLY A 392 -13.99 -27.85 -31.39
CA GLY A 392 -14.40 -29.24 -31.58
C GLY A 392 -15.65 -29.63 -30.80
N SER A 393 -15.93 -30.93 -30.72
CA SER A 393 -16.99 -31.46 -29.85
C SER A 393 -16.70 -31.18 -28.37
N GLU A 394 -17.73 -31.24 -27.53
CA GLU A 394 -17.58 -31.09 -26.07
C GLU A 394 -16.48 -31.99 -25.52
N GLN A 395 -15.59 -31.42 -24.71
CA GLN A 395 -14.41 -32.11 -24.21
C GLN A 395 -13.92 -31.52 -22.88
N ASN A 396 -13.18 -32.35 -22.13
CA ASN A 396 -12.54 -31.97 -20.88
C ASN A 396 -11.04 -31.79 -21.12
N PHE A 397 -10.47 -30.76 -20.50
CA PHE A 397 -9.08 -30.38 -20.69
C PHE A 397 -8.37 -30.20 -19.37
N LEU A 398 -7.05 -30.42 -19.40
CA LEU A 398 -6.14 -30.01 -18.35
C LEU A 398 -5.18 -28.98 -18.95
N MET A 399 -4.95 -27.88 -18.24
CA MET A 399 -4.04 -26.81 -18.65
C MET A 399 -3.08 -26.48 -17.51
N ASP A 400 -1.83 -26.19 -17.86
CA ASP A 400 -0.74 -25.99 -16.90
C ASP A 400 0.29 -25.01 -17.46
N ASN A 401 1.21 -24.50 -16.63
CA ASN A 401 2.29 -23.60 -17.01
C ASN A 401 1.85 -22.43 -17.91
N ILE A 402 0.73 -21.79 -17.56
CA ILE A 402 0.16 -20.68 -18.33
C ILE A 402 0.88 -19.40 -17.91
N MET A 403 1.71 -18.84 -18.79
CA MET A 403 2.60 -17.75 -18.41
C MET A 403 3.05 -16.89 -19.58
N PHE A 404 3.47 -15.68 -19.26
CA PHE A 404 4.28 -14.83 -20.10
C PHE A 404 5.77 -14.98 -19.75
N SER A 405 6.66 -14.61 -20.68
CA SER A 405 8.11 -14.55 -20.44
C SER A 405 8.74 -13.35 -21.13
N ARG A 406 9.78 -12.80 -20.50
CA ARG A 406 10.62 -11.71 -21.02
C ARG A 406 11.79 -12.21 -21.85
#